data_AF-A0A8J4EUU0-F1
#
_entry.id   AF-A0A8J4EUU0-F1
#
_cell.length_a   1.000
_cell.length_b   1.000
_cell.length_c   1.000
_cell.angle_alpha   90.00
_cell.angle_beta   90.00
_cell.angle_gamma   90.00
#
_symmetry.space_group_name_H-M   'P 1'
#
loop_
_entity.id
_entity.type
_entity.pdbx_description
1 polymer ?
#
loop_
_entity_poly.entity_id
_entity_poly.type
_entity_poly.pdbx_seq_one_letter_code
_entity_poly.pdbx_strand_id
1 'polypeptide(L)'
;MARATEPFAEAVQYIKVVYQEYCKRNDLDTCDAIEQEISDLVQMCSTTEAEIRQTIKDLSKHVRDLETVASYPHRDGLHADRVAALQRQIDVAKRLIEDMDVQARTAEQQCEEVDARLRSATAAAREAAAGSSSIAANLKSQLAMYKHITSTTWWPGKPTISGTVSDTKTGDIRVFDFDQNISQFELINKLWDLL
;
A
#
# COMPACT_ATOMS: atom_id res chain seq x y z
N MET A 1 -52.10 -16.77 114.22
CA MET A 1 -52.27 -15.36 113.83
C MET A 1 -51.34 -14.54 114.70
N ALA A 2 -50.40 -13.73 114.23
CA ALA A 2 -49.84 -13.45 112.93
C ALA A 2 -48.33 -13.41 113.17
N ARG A 3 -47.51 -13.97 112.26
CA ARG A 3 -46.05 -13.87 112.36
C ARG A 3 -45.73 -12.37 112.44
N ALA A 4 -45.03 -11.96 113.50
CA ALA A 4 -44.43 -10.64 113.56
C ALA A 4 -43.44 -10.55 112.39
N THR A 5 -43.91 -10.04 111.26
CA THR A 5 -43.07 -9.61 110.17
C THR A 5 -42.22 -8.49 110.76
N GLU A 6 -40.95 -8.79 111.06
CA GLU A 6 -40.00 -7.79 111.50
C GLU A 6 -40.04 -6.64 110.49
N PRO A 7 -40.52 -5.44 110.88
CA PRO A 7 -40.79 -4.35 109.95
C PRO A 7 -39.53 -3.80 109.27
N PHE A 8 -38.36 -4.33 109.63
CA PHE A 8 -37.06 -3.96 109.11
C PHE A 8 -36.29 -5.11 108.46
N ALA A 9 -36.77 -6.37 108.50
CA ALA A 9 -36.02 -7.49 107.91
C ALA A 9 -35.84 -7.35 106.39
N GLU A 10 -36.85 -6.85 105.70
CA GLU A 10 -36.80 -6.58 104.25
C GLU A 10 -35.86 -5.41 103.93
N ALA A 11 -35.89 -4.35 104.75
CA ALA A 11 -34.99 -3.21 104.62
C ALA A 11 -33.52 -3.58 104.89
N VAL A 12 -33.26 -4.42 105.90
CA VAL A 12 -31.92 -4.95 106.19
C VAL A 12 -31.43 -5.88 105.08
N GLN A 13 -32.30 -6.71 104.52
CA GLN A 13 -31.96 -7.55 103.38
C GLN A 13 -31.65 -6.71 102.13
N TYR A 14 -32.42 -5.65 101.87
CA TYR A 14 -32.15 -4.71 100.77
C TYR A 14 -30.81 -4.00 100.96
N ILE A 15 -30.53 -3.47 102.16
CA ILE A 15 -29.24 -2.85 102.50
C ILE A 15 -28.10 -3.85 102.32
N LYS A 16 -28.29 -5.12 102.69
CA LYS A 16 -27.27 -6.17 102.52
C LYS A 16 -27.02 -6.49 101.04
N VAL A 17 -28.06 -6.55 100.21
CA VAL A 17 -27.93 -6.74 98.76
C VAL A 17 -27.22 -5.53 98.12
N VAL A 18 -27.62 -4.30 98.48
CA VAL A 18 -26.96 -3.07 98.01
C VAL A 18 -25.50 -3.02 98.45
N TYR A 19 -25.19 -3.40 99.69
CA TYR A 19 -23.82 -3.48 100.19
C TYR A 19 -23.02 -4.57 99.46
N GLN A 20 -23.62 -5.73 99.18
CA GLN A 20 -22.96 -6.79 98.42
C GLN A 20 -22.72 -6.38 96.97
N GLU A 21 -23.67 -5.73 96.30
CA GLU A 21 -23.48 -5.15 94.97
C GLU A 21 -22.41 -4.05 94.98
N TYR A 22 -22.42 -3.16 95.96
CA TYR A 22 -21.41 -2.11 96.10
C TYR A 22 -20.00 -2.67 96.41
N CYS A 23 -19.93 -3.78 97.16
CA CYS A 23 -18.67 -4.49 97.41
C CYS A 23 -18.21 -5.36 96.23
N LYS A 24 -19.08 -5.65 95.25
CA LYS A 24 -18.64 -6.29 94.01
C LYS A 24 -17.83 -5.24 93.24
N ARG A 25 -16.52 -5.48 93.13
CA ARG A 25 -15.55 -4.68 92.37
C ARG A 25 -15.77 -4.70 90.85
N ASN A 26 -16.94 -5.14 90.38
CA ASN A 26 -17.25 -5.32 88.96
C ASN A 26 -17.06 -4.02 88.15
N ASP A 27 -17.37 -2.86 88.76
CA ASP A 27 -17.18 -1.57 88.10
C ASP A 27 -15.69 -1.17 88.01
N LEU A 28 -14.86 -1.59 88.97
CA LEU A 28 -13.40 -1.37 88.89
C LEU A 28 -12.77 -2.31 87.86
N ASP A 29 -13.18 -3.58 87.84
CA ASP A 29 -12.70 -4.55 86.84
C ASP A 29 -13.13 -4.15 85.41
N THR A 30 -14.31 -3.55 85.23
CA THR A 30 -14.72 -3.01 83.93
C THR A 30 -13.98 -1.73 83.57
N CYS A 31 -13.71 -0.82 84.51
CA CYS A 31 -12.84 0.34 84.27
C CYS A 31 -11.43 -0.08 83.87
N ASP A 32 -10.82 -1.05 84.57
CA ASP A 32 -9.49 -1.58 84.26
C ASP A 32 -9.46 -2.23 82.86
N ALA A 33 -10.51 -2.98 82.50
CA ALA A 33 -10.64 -3.55 81.17
C ALA A 33 -10.76 -2.47 80.08
N ILE A 34 -11.55 -1.42 80.30
CA ILE A 34 -11.68 -0.29 79.37
C ILE A 34 -10.35 0.48 79.26
N GLU A 35 -9.64 0.71 80.37
CA GLU A 35 -8.33 1.36 80.35
C GLU A 35 -7.30 0.55 79.54
N GLN A 36 -7.35 -0.78 79.65
CA GLN A 36 -6.51 -1.67 78.86
C GLN A 36 -6.88 -1.61 77.37
N GLU A 37 -8.17 -1.66 77.03
CA GLU A 37 -8.63 -1.52 75.64
C GLU A 37 -8.24 -0.15 75.03
N ILE A 38 -8.33 0.93 75.81
CA ILE A 38 -7.89 2.26 75.38
C ILE A 38 -6.38 2.26 75.15
N SER A 39 -5.60 1.64 76.04
CA SER A 39 -4.14 1.54 75.88
C SER A 39 -3.78 0.78 74.61
N ASP A 40 -4.42 -0.37 74.37
CA ASP A 40 -4.22 -1.20 73.19
C ASP A 40 -4.62 -0.44 71.90
N LEU A 41 -5.74 0.28 71.92
CA LEU A 41 -6.19 1.11 70.80
C LEU A 41 -5.20 2.24 70.50
N VAL A 42 -4.70 2.94 71.53
CA VAL A 42 -3.69 3.99 71.35
C VAL A 42 -2.41 3.41 70.76
N GLN A 43 -1.98 2.22 71.21
CA GLN A 43 -0.82 1.56 70.66
C GLN A 43 -1.03 1.18 69.19
N MET A 44 -2.17 0.58 68.83
CA MET A 44 -2.51 0.25 67.44
C MET A 44 -2.61 1.50 66.54
N CYS A 45 -3.21 2.58 67.04
CA CYS A 45 -3.24 3.85 66.31
C CYS A 45 -1.82 4.40 66.07
N SER A 46 -0.93 4.30 67.06
CA SER A 46 0.45 4.77 66.91
C SER A 46 1.26 3.94 65.91
N THR A 47 1.07 2.62 65.87
CA THR A 47 1.76 1.74 64.92
C THR A 47 1.26 1.96 63.51
N THR A 48 -0.06 1.99 63.31
CA THR A 48 -0.67 2.25 62.00
C THR A 48 -0.30 3.63 61.48
N GLU A 49 -0.24 4.66 62.33
CA GLU A 49 0.22 5.98 61.95
C GLU A 49 1.69 5.96 61.51
N ALA A 50 2.56 5.23 62.22
CA ALA A 50 3.96 5.09 61.84
C ALA A 50 4.13 4.38 60.49
N GLU A 51 3.35 3.33 60.24
CA GLU A 51 3.34 2.61 58.96
C GLU A 51 2.86 3.50 57.81
N ILE A 52 1.77 4.26 57.99
CA ILE A 52 1.26 5.20 56.98
C ILE A 52 2.29 6.30 56.70
N ARG A 53 2.94 6.84 57.74
CA ARG A 53 4.01 7.83 57.55
C ARG A 53 5.18 7.26 56.76
N GLN A 54 5.50 5.97 56.94
CA GLN A 54 6.55 5.31 56.19
C GLN A 54 6.15 5.09 54.72
N THR A 55 4.93 4.61 54.46
CA THR A 55 4.45 4.43 53.07
C THR A 55 4.37 5.76 52.30
N ILE A 56 3.94 6.84 52.95
CA ILE A 56 3.94 8.18 52.34
C ILE A 56 5.35 8.62 51.97
N LYS A 57 6.35 8.38 52.82
CA LYS A 57 7.75 8.68 52.51
C LYS A 57 8.25 7.89 51.31
N ASP A 58 7.95 6.59 51.26
CA ASP A 58 8.40 5.70 50.19
C ASP A 58 7.74 6.08 48.85
N LEU A 59 6.43 6.35 48.84
CA LEU A 59 5.72 6.83 47.66
C LEU A 59 6.24 8.21 47.21
N SER A 60 6.49 9.13 48.14
CA SER A 60 7.04 10.45 47.81
C SER A 60 8.45 10.37 47.23
N LYS A 61 9.21 9.34 47.58
CA LYS A 61 10.52 9.07 46.97
C LYS A 61 10.34 8.50 45.57
N HIS A 62 9.46 7.51 45.39
CA HIS A 62 9.18 6.92 44.07
C HIS A 62 8.66 7.96 43.07
N VAL A 63 7.77 8.86 43.51
CA VAL A 63 7.29 9.97 42.66
C VAL A 63 8.44 10.85 42.23
N ARG A 64 9.33 11.26 43.15
CA ARG A 64 10.52 12.06 42.81
C ARG A 64 11.44 11.34 41.85
N ASP A 65 11.73 10.06 42.08
CA ASP A 65 12.58 9.26 41.20
C ASP A 65 11.94 9.17 39.80
N LEU A 66 10.63 8.90 39.72
CA LEU A 66 9.91 8.88 38.45
C LEU A 66 9.86 10.25 37.76
N GLU A 67 9.70 11.35 38.49
CA GLU A 67 9.76 12.71 37.95
C GLU A 67 11.14 13.05 37.39
N THR A 68 12.22 12.57 38.04
CA THR A 68 13.58 12.73 37.50
C THR A 68 13.80 11.91 36.23
N VAL A 69 13.21 10.71 36.13
CA VAL A 69 13.31 9.84 34.95
C VAL A 69 12.39 10.32 33.81
N ALA A 70 11.20 10.82 34.14
CA ALA A 70 10.22 11.33 33.19
C ALA A 70 10.52 12.75 32.72
N SER A 71 11.33 13.51 33.47
CA SER A 71 11.89 14.77 32.99
C SER A 71 12.71 14.49 31.73
N TYR A 72 12.26 15.05 30.62
CA TYR A 72 12.88 14.87 29.32
C TYR A 72 14.36 15.27 29.40
N PRO A 73 15.31 14.40 29.04
CA PRO A 73 16.74 14.64 29.27
C PRO A 73 17.36 15.76 28.42
N HIS A 74 16.56 16.45 27.60
CA HIS A 74 17.01 17.51 26.70
C HIS A 74 16.18 18.77 26.90
N ARG A 75 16.87 19.93 26.91
CA ARG A 75 16.30 21.29 27.04
C ARG A 75 14.96 21.42 26.31
N ASP A 76 13.98 22.00 27.00
CA ASP A 76 12.71 22.43 26.40
C ASP A 76 12.96 23.08 25.03
N GLY A 77 12.26 22.59 24.00
CA GLY A 77 12.39 23.06 22.62
C GLY A 77 13.04 22.08 21.63
N LEU A 78 13.96 21.21 22.05
CA LEU A 78 14.63 20.27 21.13
C LEU A 78 13.66 19.22 20.54
N HIS A 79 12.65 18.81 21.30
CA HIS A 79 11.58 17.94 20.78
C HIS A 79 10.73 18.67 19.74
N ALA A 80 10.34 19.92 20.03
CA ALA A 80 9.57 20.74 19.11
C ALA A 80 10.34 21.00 17.81
N ASP A 81 11.64 21.28 17.90
CA ASP A 81 12.52 21.45 16.73
C ASP A 81 12.65 20.17 15.91
N ARG A 82 12.79 19.01 16.58
CA ARG A 82 12.85 17.71 15.91
C ARG A 82 11.52 17.37 15.23
N VAL A 83 10.40 17.62 15.90
CA VAL A 83 9.05 17.42 15.32
C VAL A 83 8.85 18.36 14.14
N ALA A 84 9.23 19.64 14.24
CA ALA A 84 9.17 20.58 13.14
C ALA A 84 10.06 20.17 11.96
N ALA A 85 11.26 19.66 12.22
CA ALA A 85 12.15 19.14 11.18
C ALA A 85 11.56 17.92 10.48
N LEU A 86 11.00 16.97 11.23
CA LEU A 86 10.31 15.80 10.66
C LEU A 86 9.07 16.22 9.86
N GLN A 87 8.30 17.19 10.35
CA GLN A 87 7.14 17.71 9.63
C GLN A 87 7.53 18.31 8.29
N ARG A 88 8.61 19.10 8.24
CA ARG A 88 9.16 19.63 6.98
C ARG A 88 9.57 18.51 6.02
N GLN A 89 10.20 17.45 6.52
CA GLN A 89 10.58 16.30 5.69
C GLN A 89 9.34 15.58 5.14
N ILE A 90 8.30 15.42 5.95
CA ILE A 90 7.02 14.86 5.51
C ILE A 90 6.40 15.72 4.40
N ASP A 91 6.38 17.04 4.57
CA ASP A 91 5.80 17.94 3.58
C ASP A 91 6.57 17.93 2.26
N VAL A 92 7.91 17.82 2.31
CA VAL A 92 8.76 17.64 1.12
C VAL A 92 8.47 16.30 0.45
N ALA A 93 8.38 15.20 1.21
CA ALA A 93 8.08 13.89 0.67
C ALA A 93 6.69 13.84 0.01
N LYS A 94 5.68 14.49 0.60
CA LYS A 94 4.34 14.60 0.01
C LYS A 94 4.37 15.31 -1.34
N ARG A 95 5.06 16.44 -1.45
CA ARG A 95 5.19 17.16 -2.72
C ARG A 95 5.92 16.34 -3.78
N LEU A 96 6.92 15.56 -3.38
CA LEU A 96 7.62 14.66 -4.30
C LEU A 96 6.69 13.56 -4.83
N ILE A 97 5.86 12.97 -3.97
CA ILE A 97 4.86 11.97 -4.38
C ILE A 97 3.85 12.58 -5.34
N GLU A 98 3.35 13.78 -5.05
CA GLU A 98 2.42 14.49 -5.93
C GLU A 98 3.04 14.78 -7.32
N ASP A 99 4.31 15.19 -7.37
CA ASP A 99 5.02 15.40 -8.63
C ASP A 99 5.23 14.09 -9.40
N MET A 100 5.62 13.01 -8.71
CA MET A 100 5.74 11.69 -9.31
C MET A 100 4.41 11.16 -9.85
N ASP A 101 3.29 11.39 -9.17
CA ASP A 101 1.96 11.01 -9.64
C ASP A 101 1.56 11.78 -10.91
N VAL A 102 1.90 13.07 -10.99
CA VAL A 102 1.68 13.85 -12.21
C VAL A 102 2.54 13.31 -13.35
N GLN A 103 3.82 13.04 -13.10
CA GLN A 103 4.71 12.46 -14.11
C GLN A 103 4.21 11.10 -14.60
N ALA A 104 3.75 10.22 -13.70
CA ALA A 104 3.20 8.92 -14.05
C ALA A 104 1.98 9.07 -14.98
N ARG A 105 1.03 9.95 -14.65
CA ARG A 105 -0.14 10.23 -15.50
C ARG A 105 0.25 10.78 -16.87
N THR A 106 1.26 11.66 -16.94
CA THR A 106 1.73 12.16 -18.24
C THR A 106 2.40 11.07 -19.08
N ALA A 107 3.14 10.16 -18.45
CA ALA A 107 3.75 9.04 -19.13
C ALA A 107 2.70 8.04 -19.64
N GLU A 108 1.66 7.76 -18.86
CA GLU A 108 0.51 6.95 -19.28
C GLU A 108 -0.17 7.54 -20.52
N GLN A 109 -0.44 8.85 -20.52
CA GLN A 109 -1.01 9.54 -21.69
C GLN A 109 -0.10 9.44 -22.93
N GLN A 110 1.22 9.54 -22.75
CA GLN A 110 2.17 9.37 -23.85
C GLN A 110 2.16 7.94 -24.40
N CYS A 111 2.10 6.92 -23.53
CA CYS A 111 1.98 5.52 -23.96
C CYS A 111 0.69 5.29 -24.75
N GLU A 112 -0.45 5.81 -24.28
CA GLU A 112 -1.72 5.72 -24.99
C GLU A 112 -1.68 6.39 -26.37
N GLU A 113 -1.03 7.56 -26.46
CA GLU A 113 -0.86 8.26 -27.72
C GLU A 113 0.03 7.47 -28.70
N VAL A 114 1.14 6.91 -28.21
CA VAL A 114 2.04 6.07 -29.02
C VAL A 114 1.30 4.82 -29.50
N ASP A 115 0.52 4.17 -28.65
CA ASP A 115 -0.28 2.99 -29.02
C ASP A 115 -1.36 3.33 -30.06
N ALA A 116 -1.98 4.50 -29.95
CA ALA A 116 -2.93 4.99 -30.96
C ALA A 116 -2.23 5.22 -32.30
N ARG A 117 -1.06 5.88 -32.29
CA ARG A 117 -0.24 6.10 -33.50
C ARG A 117 0.24 4.79 -34.13
N LEU A 118 0.63 3.81 -33.32
CA LEU A 118 1.03 2.48 -33.77
C LEU A 118 -0.15 1.76 -34.43
N ARG A 119 -1.34 1.81 -33.81
CA ARG A 119 -2.57 1.24 -34.40
C ARG A 119 -2.93 1.88 -35.73
N SER A 120 -2.84 3.21 -35.86
CA SER A 120 -3.09 3.87 -37.15
C SER A 120 -2.04 3.52 -38.20
N ALA A 121 -0.76 3.47 -37.83
CA ALA A 121 0.32 3.14 -38.76
C ALA A 121 0.24 1.69 -39.25
N THR A 122 -0.10 0.75 -38.36
CA THR A 122 -0.29 -0.66 -38.73
C THR A 122 -1.52 -0.87 -39.62
N ALA A 123 -2.60 -0.12 -39.39
CA ALA A 123 -3.77 -0.13 -40.29
C ALA A 123 -3.40 0.39 -41.69
N ALA A 124 -2.73 1.55 -41.77
CA ALA A 124 -2.27 2.12 -43.04
C ALA A 124 -1.30 1.18 -43.79
N ALA A 125 -0.38 0.53 -43.08
CA ALA A 125 0.54 -0.45 -43.66
C ALA A 125 -0.21 -1.68 -44.22
N ARG A 126 -1.25 -2.16 -43.53
CA ARG A 126 -2.09 -3.26 -44.02
C ARG A 126 -2.87 -2.88 -45.27
N GLU A 127 -3.41 -1.66 -45.33
CA GLU A 127 -4.11 -1.17 -46.52
C GLU A 127 -3.16 -1.05 -47.73
N ALA A 128 -1.96 -0.51 -47.52
CA ALA A 128 -0.94 -0.44 -48.57
C ALA A 128 -0.48 -1.83 -49.04
N ALA A 129 -0.33 -2.79 -48.11
CA ALA A 129 -0.02 -4.18 -48.44
C ALA A 129 -1.16 -4.87 -49.22
N ALA A 130 -2.42 -4.63 -48.85
CA ALA A 130 -3.58 -5.16 -49.57
C ALA A 130 -3.68 -4.57 -50.99
N GLY A 131 -3.47 -3.26 -51.15
CA GLY A 131 -3.45 -2.59 -52.46
C GLY A 131 -2.33 -3.12 -53.37
N SER A 132 -1.11 -3.23 -52.85
CA SER A 132 0.03 -3.75 -53.62
C SER A 132 -0.12 -5.24 -53.98
N SER A 133 -0.69 -6.06 -53.09
CA SER A 133 -0.98 -7.48 -53.38
C SER A 133 -1.98 -7.65 -54.53
N SER A 134 -3.04 -6.83 -54.56
CA SER A 134 -4.03 -6.83 -55.65
C SER A 134 -3.40 -6.44 -57.00
N ILE A 135 -2.58 -5.39 -57.01
CA ILE A 135 -1.88 -4.94 -58.22
C ILE A 135 -0.89 -6.01 -58.70
N ALA A 136 -0.11 -6.59 -57.79
CA ALA A 136 0.86 -7.63 -58.12
C ALA A 136 0.19 -8.91 -58.65
N ALA A 137 -0.95 -9.31 -58.07
CA ALA A 137 -1.73 -10.46 -58.55
C ALA A 137 -2.29 -10.22 -59.96
N ASN A 138 -2.85 -9.04 -60.21
CA ASN A 138 -3.34 -8.65 -61.53
C ASN A 138 -2.20 -8.59 -62.56
N LEU A 139 -1.06 -8.00 -62.21
CA LEU A 139 0.11 -7.92 -63.07
C LEU A 139 0.66 -9.32 -63.40
N LYS A 140 0.73 -10.22 -62.42
CA LYS A 140 1.17 -11.60 -62.64
C LYS A 140 0.23 -12.35 -63.59
N SER A 141 -1.09 -12.15 -63.45
CA SER A 141 -2.09 -12.73 -64.36
C SER A 141 -1.92 -12.18 -65.78
N GLN A 142 -1.79 -10.87 -65.94
CA GLN A 142 -1.56 -10.23 -67.23
C GLN A 142 -0.26 -10.71 -67.89
N LEU A 143 0.86 -10.75 -67.14
CA LEU A 143 2.14 -11.27 -67.63
C LEU A 143 2.05 -12.74 -68.05
N ALA A 144 1.29 -13.57 -67.33
CA ALA A 144 1.04 -14.95 -67.71
C ALA A 144 0.22 -15.04 -69.02
N MET A 145 -0.81 -14.20 -69.18
CA MET A 145 -1.57 -14.12 -70.43
C MET A 145 -0.69 -13.66 -71.60
N TYR A 146 0.12 -12.62 -71.42
CA TYR A 146 1.07 -12.17 -72.44
C TYR A 146 2.02 -13.30 -72.82
N LYS A 147 2.64 -13.98 -71.85
CA LYS A 147 3.50 -15.12 -72.12
C LYS A 147 2.79 -16.22 -72.90
N HIS A 148 1.52 -16.50 -72.63
CA HIS A 148 0.77 -17.53 -73.35
C HIS A 148 0.44 -17.10 -74.79
N ILE A 149 0.06 -15.84 -75.01
CA ILE A 149 -0.31 -15.32 -76.34
C ILE A 149 0.94 -15.20 -77.22
N THR A 150 2.01 -14.62 -76.69
CA THR A 150 3.19 -14.27 -77.48
C THR A 150 4.30 -15.31 -77.37
N SER A 151 4.18 -16.28 -76.45
CA SER A 151 5.21 -17.30 -76.19
C SER A 151 6.61 -16.69 -75.98
N THR A 152 6.67 -15.44 -75.51
CA THR A 152 7.91 -14.68 -75.34
C THR A 152 8.45 -14.84 -73.94
N THR A 153 9.74 -15.12 -73.82
CA THR A 153 10.49 -15.16 -72.56
C THR A 153 11.57 -14.09 -72.59
N TRP A 154 11.47 -13.12 -71.69
CA TRP A 154 12.42 -12.02 -71.57
C TRP A 154 13.61 -12.42 -70.69
N TRP A 155 14.80 -11.88 -70.97
CA TRP A 155 15.99 -12.08 -70.15
C TRP A 155 16.29 -10.84 -69.31
N PRO A 156 15.81 -10.77 -68.06
CA PRO A 156 16.11 -9.65 -67.19
C PRO A 156 17.61 -9.64 -66.82
N GLY A 157 18.27 -8.49 -66.95
CA GLY A 157 19.67 -8.29 -66.54
C GLY A 157 20.64 -7.91 -67.66
N LYS A 158 20.19 -7.90 -68.92
CA LYS A 158 20.97 -7.31 -70.03
C LYS A 158 20.59 -5.84 -70.22
N PRO A 159 21.55 -4.98 -70.62
CA PRO A 159 21.26 -3.59 -70.99
C PRO A 159 20.48 -3.51 -72.30
N THR A 160 20.30 -4.58 -73.06
CA THR A 160 19.52 -4.61 -74.29
C THR A 160 18.17 -5.32 -74.10
N ILE A 161 17.17 -4.96 -74.91
CA ILE A 161 15.85 -5.58 -74.90
C ILE A 161 15.98 -6.94 -75.59
N SER A 162 16.16 -7.98 -74.79
CA SER A 162 16.49 -9.32 -75.28
C SER A 162 15.61 -10.40 -74.68
N GLY A 163 15.41 -11.46 -75.47
CA GLY A 163 14.57 -12.57 -75.09
C GLY A 163 14.45 -13.60 -76.20
N THR A 164 13.53 -14.53 -76.00
CA THR A 164 13.23 -15.61 -76.94
C THR A 164 11.74 -15.67 -77.21
N VAL A 165 11.34 -15.86 -78.46
CA VAL A 165 9.98 -16.19 -78.87
C VAL A 165 9.97 -17.65 -79.29
N SER A 166 9.08 -18.46 -78.71
CA SER A 166 8.87 -19.84 -79.16
C SER A 166 7.61 -19.94 -80.02
N ASP A 167 7.74 -20.39 -81.25
CA ASP A 167 6.58 -20.71 -82.08
C ASP A 167 6.09 -22.12 -81.76
N THR A 168 4.92 -22.20 -81.13
CA THR A 168 4.31 -23.48 -80.72
C THR A 168 3.86 -24.36 -81.88
N LYS A 169 3.68 -23.80 -83.09
CA LYS A 169 3.25 -24.56 -84.28
C LYS A 169 4.41 -25.23 -85.00
N THR A 170 5.57 -24.58 -85.03
CA THR A 170 6.77 -25.08 -85.72
C THR A 170 7.82 -25.67 -84.77
N GLY A 171 7.72 -25.38 -83.47
CA GLY A 171 8.70 -25.80 -82.46
C GLY A 171 10.01 -25.00 -82.51
N ASP A 172 10.05 -23.90 -83.27
CA ASP A 172 11.23 -23.06 -83.43
C ASP A 172 11.36 -22.03 -82.30
N ILE A 173 12.59 -21.80 -81.81
CA ILE A 173 12.89 -20.84 -80.76
C ILE A 173 13.78 -19.75 -81.36
N ARG A 174 13.20 -18.56 -81.55
CA ARG A 174 13.90 -17.40 -82.12
C ARG A 174 14.39 -16.49 -81.01
N VAL A 175 15.68 -16.21 -81.00
CA VAL A 175 16.30 -15.27 -80.06
C VAL A 175 16.30 -13.88 -80.69
N PHE A 176 15.91 -12.86 -79.94
CA PHE A 176 16.01 -11.46 -80.36
C PHE A 176 16.85 -10.66 -79.35
N ASP A 177 17.57 -9.67 -79.87
CA ASP A 177 18.38 -8.75 -79.10
C ASP A 177 18.31 -7.36 -79.76
N PHE A 178 17.57 -6.45 -79.12
CA PHE A 178 17.31 -5.11 -79.63
C PHE A 178 18.05 -4.08 -78.77
N ASP A 179 18.70 -3.11 -79.43
CA ASP A 179 19.36 -2.00 -78.74
C ASP A 179 18.33 -1.04 -78.11
N GLN A 180 18.70 -0.40 -76.98
CA GLN A 180 17.81 0.52 -76.25
C GLN A 180 17.47 1.79 -77.03
N ASN A 181 18.24 2.11 -78.07
CA ASN A 181 18.08 3.32 -78.88
C ASN A 181 17.02 3.19 -79.99
N ILE A 182 16.40 2.02 -80.15
CA ILE A 182 15.38 1.79 -81.17
C ILE A 182 14.08 2.49 -80.77
N SER A 183 13.41 3.12 -81.74
CA SER A 183 12.11 3.77 -81.47
C SER A 183 11.07 2.74 -81.03
N GLN A 184 10.19 3.12 -80.10
CA GLN A 184 9.14 2.22 -79.58
C GLN A 184 8.28 1.63 -80.70
N PHE A 185 7.99 2.40 -81.74
CA PHE A 185 7.23 1.95 -82.90
C PHE A 185 7.96 0.85 -83.68
N GLU A 186 9.25 1.04 -83.96
CA GLU A 186 10.06 0.06 -84.69
C GLU A 186 10.29 -1.22 -83.88
N LEU A 187 10.47 -1.09 -82.56
CA LEU A 187 10.59 -2.23 -81.65
C LEU A 187 9.32 -3.09 -81.66
N ILE A 188 8.13 -2.47 -81.58
CA ILE A 188 6.85 -3.17 -81.57
C ILE A 188 6.63 -3.92 -82.89
N ASN A 189 6.91 -3.27 -84.04
CA ASN A 189 6.76 -3.93 -85.34
C ASN A 189 7.70 -5.13 -85.48
N LYS A 190 8.98 -4.97 -85.10
CA LYS A 190 9.94 -6.08 -85.12
C LYS A 190 9.56 -7.22 -84.18
N LEU A 191 8.96 -6.92 -83.03
CA LEU A 191 8.43 -7.94 -82.14
C LEU A 191 7.21 -8.65 -82.74
N TRP A 192 6.30 -7.93 -83.38
CA TRP A 192 5.14 -8.52 -84.06
C TRP A 192 5.53 -9.43 -85.23
N ASP A 193 6.57 -9.08 -85.98
CA ASP A 193 7.08 -9.93 -87.07
C ASP A 193 7.70 -11.25 -86.56
N LEU A 194 8.07 -11.31 -85.28
CA LEU A 194 8.68 -12.50 -84.64
C LEU A 194 7.65 -13.44 -84.01
N LEU A 195 6.43 -12.97 -83.74
CA LEU A 195 5.31 -13.73 -83.15
C LEU A 195 4.53 -14.53 -84.21
#